data_AF-A0A6P2DKW9-F1
#
_entry.id   AF-A0A6P2DKW9-F1
#
_cell.length_a   1.000
_cell.length_b   1.000
_cell.length_c   1.000
_cell.angle_alpha   90.00
_cell.angle_beta   90.00
_cell.angle_gamma   90.00
#
_symmetry.space_group_name_H-M   'P 1'
#
loop_
_entity.id
_entity.type
_entity.pdbx_description
1 polymer ?
#
loop_
_entity_poly.entity_id
_entity_poly.type
_entity_poly.pdbx_seq_one_letter_code
_entity_poly.pdbx_strand_id
1 'polypeptide(L)'
;MLAVQRVAEGWSQKDVAAFLGVHRVTVAKWVARHRGHGDRGRKAKPTPGRPRFLTDAQERQVLGWLDQPPTQYGFDTKITCRLLRT
;
A
#
# COMPACT_ATOMS: atom_id res chain seq x y z
N MET A 1 -17.53 9.20 -7.88
CA MET A 1 -17.47 7.74 -8.15
C MET A 1 -18.78 7.30 -8.78
N LEU A 2 -18.77 6.55 -9.89
CA LEU A 2 -19.98 6.21 -10.64
C LEU A 2 -21.06 5.49 -9.80
N ALA A 3 -20.69 4.52 -8.98
CA ALA A 3 -21.65 3.81 -8.12
C ALA A 3 -22.38 4.75 -7.14
N VAL A 4 -21.64 5.65 -6.49
CA VAL A 4 -22.21 6.62 -5.53
C VAL A 4 -23.05 7.67 -6.24
N GLN A 5 -22.61 8.14 -7.41
CA GLN A 5 -23.35 9.10 -8.23
C GLN A 5 -24.70 8.54 -8.64
N ARG A 6 -24.76 7.30 -9.15
CA ARG A 6 -26.03 6.66 -9.52
C ARG A 6 -26.98 6.47 -8.34
N VAL A 7 -26.46 6.12 -7.18
CA VAL A 7 -27.29 6.05 -5.95
C VAL A 7 -27.79 7.44 -5.55
N ALA A 8 -27.00 8.50 -5.73
CA ALA A 8 -27.42 9.88 -5.47
C ALA A 8 -28.46 10.39 -6.48
N GLU A 9 -28.41 9.90 -7.73
CA GLU A 9 -29.41 10.12 -8.78
C GLU A 9 -30.71 9.31 -8.56
N GLY A 10 -30.81 8.56 -7.46
CA GLY A 10 -32.03 7.83 -7.07
C GLY A 10 -32.07 6.36 -7.49
N TRP A 11 -31.00 5.82 -8.09
CA TRP A 11 -30.95 4.40 -8.43
C TRP A 11 -30.88 3.53 -7.17
N SER A 12 -31.55 2.38 -7.20
CA SER A 12 -31.39 1.41 -6.13
C SER A 12 -29.98 0.80 -6.17
N GLN A 13 -29.43 0.43 -5.01
CA GLN A 13 -28.11 -0.23 -4.95
C GLN A 13 -28.09 -1.57 -5.69
N LYS A 14 -29.26 -2.22 -5.85
CA LYS A 14 -29.41 -3.46 -6.61
C LYS A 14 -29.22 -3.20 -8.10
N ASP A 15 -29.81 -2.14 -8.62
CA ASP A 15 -29.71 -1.79 -10.05
C ASP A 15 -28.30 -1.31 -10.39
N VAL A 16 -27.68 -0.53 -9.49
CA VAL A 16 -26.26 -0.14 -9.62
C VAL A 16 -25.35 -1.36 -9.58
N ALA A 17 -25.63 -2.35 -8.73
CA ALA A 17 -24.85 -3.59 -8.65
C ALA A 17 -24.95 -4.40 -9.95
N ALA A 18 -26.17 -4.56 -10.49
CA ALA A 18 -26.40 -5.22 -11.76
C ALA A 18 -25.71 -4.49 -12.92
N PHE A 19 -25.84 -3.15 -12.97
CA PHE A 19 -25.20 -2.31 -13.98
C PHE A 19 -23.67 -2.38 -13.96
N LEU A 20 -23.07 -2.44 -12.77
CA LEU A 20 -21.61 -2.50 -12.60
C LEU A 20 -21.04 -3.93 -12.60
N GLY A 21 -21.89 -4.97 -12.67
CA GLY A 21 -21.46 -6.37 -12.61
C GLY A 21 -20.81 -6.76 -11.28
N VAL A 22 -21.17 -6.10 -10.18
CA VAL A 22 -20.63 -6.38 -8.83
C VAL A 22 -21.72 -6.87 -7.89
N HIS A 23 -21.32 -7.52 -6.80
CA HIS A 23 -22.27 -7.92 -5.77
C HIS A 23 -22.88 -6.70 -5.04
N ARG A 24 -24.17 -6.76 -4.68
CA ARG A 24 -24.89 -5.66 -3.99
C ARG A 24 -24.19 -5.16 -2.72
N VAL A 25 -23.54 -6.07 -1.98
CA VAL A 25 -22.81 -5.76 -0.75
C VAL A 25 -21.60 -4.86 -1.02
N THR A 26 -20.98 -4.98 -2.20
CA THR A 26 -19.86 -4.12 -2.61
C THR A 26 -20.34 -2.69 -2.81
N VAL A 27 -21.48 -2.50 -3.48
CA VAL A 27 -22.10 -1.17 -3.64
C VAL A 27 -22.48 -0.58 -2.29
N ALA A 28 -23.10 -1.37 -1.40
CA ALA A 28 -23.45 -0.94 -0.04
C ALA A 28 -22.21 -0.45 0.75
N LYS A 29 -21.10 -1.20 0.69
CA LYS A 29 -19.82 -0.82 1.32
C LYS A 29 -19.28 0.50 0.75
N TRP A 30 -19.34 0.68 -0.57
CA TRP A 30 -18.87 1.93 -1.20
C TRP A 30 -19.71 3.13 -0.78
N VAL A 31 -21.04 3.00 -0.76
CA VAL A 31 -21.95 4.06 -0.32
C VAL A 31 -21.72 4.39 1.16
N ALA A 32 -21.60 3.39 2.02
CA ALA A 32 -21.33 3.59 3.45
C ALA A 32 -19.98 4.32 3.67
N ARG A 33 -18.92 3.87 2.98
CA ARG A 33 -17.59 4.49 3.06
C ARG A 33 -17.58 5.93 2.53
N HIS A 34 -18.35 6.21 1.48
CA HIS A 34 -18.52 7.56 0.95
C HIS A 34 -19.27 8.46 1.94
N ARG A 35 -20.31 7.97 2.61
CA ARG A 35 -21.03 8.74 3.65
C ARG A 35 -20.13 9.11 4.84
N GLY A 36 -19.24 8.21 5.25
CA GLY A 36 -18.34 8.45 6.40
C GLY A 36 -17.10 9.29 6.09
N HIS A 37 -16.60 9.29 4.85
CA HIS A 37 -15.29 9.87 4.52
C HIS A 37 -15.26 10.72 3.24
N GLY A 38 -16.44 10.95 2.62
CA GLY A 38 -16.57 11.59 1.31
C GLY A 38 -15.76 10.88 0.22
N ASP A 39 -15.38 11.62 -0.81
CA ASP A 39 -14.53 11.11 -1.89
C ASP A 39 -13.10 10.74 -1.42
N ARG A 40 -12.64 11.29 -0.29
CA ARG A 40 -11.32 10.97 0.29
C ARG A 40 -11.26 9.55 0.84
N GLY A 41 -12.39 9.02 1.30
CA GLY A 41 -12.49 7.67 1.86
C GLY A 41 -12.02 6.57 0.93
N ARG A 42 -12.04 6.80 -0.37
CA ARG A 42 -11.78 5.78 -1.39
C ARG A 42 -10.33 5.75 -1.88
N LYS A 43 -9.48 6.68 -1.44
CA LYS A 43 -8.05 6.54 -1.70
C LYS A 43 -7.57 5.23 -1.09
N ALA A 44 -6.92 4.40 -1.90
CA ALA A 44 -6.22 3.23 -1.40
C ALA A 44 -5.23 3.74 -0.35
N LYS A 45 -5.37 3.26 0.90
CA LYS A 45 -4.31 3.48 1.88
C LYS A 45 -3.14 2.62 1.41
N PRO A 46 -1.91 3.15 1.35
CA PRO A 46 -0.75 2.30 1.09
C PRO A 46 -0.81 1.14 2.08
N THR A 47 -0.78 -0.08 1.56
CA THR A 47 -0.76 -1.28 2.40
C THR A 47 0.46 -1.16 3.29
N PRO A 48 0.32 -1.03 4.62
CA PRO A 48 1.48 -1.02 5.48
C PRO A 48 2.16 -2.38 5.33
N GLY A 49 3.36 -2.37 4.74
CA GLY A 49 4.19 -3.56 4.65
C GLY A 49 4.59 -4.05 6.04
N ARG A 50 5.30 -5.18 6.08
CA ARG A 50 5.92 -5.67 7.33
C ARG A 50 6.74 -4.51 7.94
N PRO A 51 6.53 -4.17 9.23
CA PRO A 51 7.32 -3.15 9.89
C PRO A 51 8.83 -3.43 9.71
N ARG A 52 9.62 -2.36 9.60
CA ARG A 52 11.08 -2.47 9.50
C ARG A 52 11.65 -3.24 10.70
N PHE A 53 12.52 -4.22 10.44
CA PHE A 53 13.18 -5.02 11.48
C PHE A 53 14.26 -4.25 12.22
N LEU A 54 14.96 -3.39 11.48
CA LEU A 54 16.07 -2.62 12.00
C LEU A 54 15.55 -1.28 12.52
N THR A 55 16.05 -0.91 13.69
CA THR A 55 15.99 0.47 14.18
C THR A 55 16.89 1.37 13.33
N ASP A 56 16.65 2.68 13.35
CA ASP A 56 17.45 3.66 12.59
C ASP A 56 18.93 3.67 13.02
N ALA A 57 19.22 3.25 14.26
CA ALA A 57 20.59 3.07 14.74
C ALA A 57 21.26 1.83 14.11
N GLN A 58 20.55 0.70 14.06
CA GLN A 58 21.03 -0.53 13.44
C GLN A 58 21.18 -0.38 11.92
N GLU A 59 20.27 0.34 11.27
CA GLU A 59 20.36 0.64 9.83
C GLU A 59 21.64 1.42 9.51
N ARG A 60 21.94 2.48 10.27
CA ARG A 60 23.20 3.25 10.13
C ARG A 60 24.44 2.38 10.37
N GLN A 61 24.40 1.50 11.34
CA GLN A 61 25.50 0.58 11.63
C GLN A 61 25.75 -0.39 10.46
N VAL A 62 24.68 -0.98 9.90
CA VAL A 62 24.77 -1.88 8.74
C VAL A 62 25.30 -1.16 7.51
N LEU A 63 24.83 0.06 7.25
CA LEU A 63 25.35 0.88 6.14
C LEU A 63 26.85 1.17 6.30
N GLY A 64 27.29 1.50 7.53
CA GLY A 64 28.71 1.71 7.81
C GLY A 64 29.58 0.46 7.58
N TRP A 65 29.06 -0.75 7.82
CA TRP A 65 29.77 -1.99 7.49
C TRP A 65 29.89 -2.22 5.98
N LEU A 66 28.87 -1.82 5.21
CA LEU A 66 28.82 -2.03 3.78
C LEU A 66 29.68 -1.06 2.97
N ASP A 67 29.97 0.12 3.52
CA ASP A 67 30.91 1.07 2.93
C ASP A 67 32.36 0.58 2.99
N GLN A 68 32.64 -0.41 3.84
CA GLN A 68 33.97 -0.97 3.99
C GLN A 68 34.19 -2.18 3.08
N PRO A 69 35.43 -2.38 2.56
CA PRO A 69 35.70 -3.49 1.67
C PRO A 69 35.53 -4.83 2.41
N PRO A 70 34.80 -5.81 1.85
CA PRO A 70 34.53 -7.11 2.49
C PRO A 70 35.80 -7.87 2.91
N THR A 71 36.93 -7.55 2.30
CA THR A 71 38.26 -8.10 2.64
C THR A 71 38.66 -7.84 4.09
N GLN A 72 38.18 -6.76 4.72
CA GLN A 72 38.47 -6.48 6.13
C GLN A 72 37.76 -7.43 7.09
N TYR A 73 36.72 -8.13 6.61
CA TYR A 73 35.96 -9.13 7.37
C TYR A 73 36.33 -10.56 6.96
N GLY A 74 37.42 -10.74 6.20
CA GLY A 74 37.89 -12.05 5.76
C GLY A 74 37.14 -12.64 4.57
N PHE A 75 36.40 -11.82 3.80
CA PHE A 75 35.78 -12.28 2.56
C PHE A 75 36.74 -12.13 1.38
N ASP A 76 36.99 -13.23 0.66
CA ASP A 76 37.92 -13.29 -0.48
C ASP A 76 37.41 -12.61 -1.76
N THR A 77 36.13 -12.22 -1.80
CA THR A 77 35.49 -11.63 -2.99
C THR A 77 34.72 -10.36 -2.67
N LYS A 78 34.60 -9.46 -3.65
CA LYS A 78 33.75 -8.28 -3.54
C LYS A 78 32.27 -8.71 -3.56
N ILE A 79 31.69 -8.86 -2.38
CA ILE A 79 30.25 -9.09 -2.22
C ILE A 79 29.56 -7.72 -2.23
N THR A 80 28.89 -7.36 -3.33
CA THR A 80 28.12 -6.12 -3.39
C THR A 80 26.63 -6.39 -3.15
N CYS A 81 26.03 -5.74 -2.15
CA CYS A 81 24.58 -5.75 -1.98
C CYS A 81 23.93 -4.82 -3.03
N ARG A 82 23.20 -5.38 -4.00
CA ARG A 82 22.53 -4.60 -5.07
C ARG A 82 21.35 -3.76 -4.56
N LEU A 83 20.74 -4.15 -3.44
CA LEU A 83 19.52 -3.55 -2.89
C LEU A 83 19.74 -2.23 -2.13
N LEU A 84 20.99 -1.79 -1.96
CA LEU A 84 21.36 -0.61 -1.17
C LEU A 84 22.00 0.51 -2.00
N ARG A 85 21.99 0.37 -3.33
CA ARG A 85 22.33 1.45 -4.26
C ARG A 85 21.04 2.17 -4.66
N THR A 86 20.63 3.15 -3.85
CA THR A 86 19.60 4.14 -4.18
C THR A 86 20.23 5.45 -4.56
#